data_AF-A0A0J6YBB3-F1
#
_entry.id   AF-A0A0J6YBB3-F1
#
_cell.length_a   1.000
_cell.length_b   1.000
_cell.length_c   1.000
_cell.angle_alpha   90.00
_cell.angle_beta   90.00
_cell.angle_gamma   90.00
#
_symmetry.space_group_name_H-M   'P 1'
#
loop_
_entity.id
_entity.type
_entity.pdbx_description
1 polymer ?
#
loop_
_entity_poly.entity_id
_entity_poly.type
_entity_poly.pdbx_seq_one_letter_code
_entity_poly.pdbx_strand_id
1 'polypeptide(L)'
;MQLGSGTPADGRQALAVKTPADAKTANPPTLALSTNPTPPLTPVLADDGDASPIAFAGLQASRPDLSSALASPSASLADVPAIATPREFEHDLEIRRDSRGQTVEFGHGAWSVVYSAVCPEAAPASPVGTTTNMSDRVFAVKTPLRRDAHHILKAEALLLTRLSRIPGHEDHLVPFHGYVSASHSLVMDALPLTLANYITSQAAATRENFSTSTMFDPVLGMSKWLGLSERLVKGLAWLHDTAQVVHGDIKPQNILLRPHNPAHEEALPHDLVYVDFTSSHDLSSSTAGSNSHGLGLSALTPPFAAPELLTISALTSSTLAPSKASDTFSLAVTLLTAVTGDLQLYPGAGSMQCLAMSRDGHRVLDFVRSGVNCSRVPRKGTVERLLSPAVVKDPDSRIHPAAWFDLIKSEAKTLLSAASS
;
A
#
# COMPACT_ATOMS: atom_id res chain seq x y z
N MET A 1 -81.21 -25.67 -3.85
CA MET A 1 -80.48 -25.52 -5.13
C MET A 1 -79.03 -25.17 -4.81
N GLN A 2 -78.09 -25.89 -5.43
CA GLN A 2 -76.63 -25.68 -5.52
C GLN A 2 -75.82 -25.56 -4.20
N LEU A 3 -75.04 -26.58 -3.82
CA LEU A 3 -73.65 -26.92 -4.22
C LEU A 3 -72.62 -25.91 -3.63
N GLY A 4 -71.59 -26.28 -2.88
CA GLY A 4 -71.04 -27.57 -2.44
C GLY A 4 -69.76 -27.39 -1.61
N SER A 5 -69.35 -28.48 -0.93
CA SER A 5 -67.99 -28.98 -0.55
C SER A 5 -66.85 -28.00 -0.24
N GLY A 6 -65.99 -28.18 0.76
CA GLY A 6 -65.60 -29.33 1.58
C GLY A 6 -64.36 -28.96 2.42
N THR A 7 -64.19 -29.66 3.54
CA THR A 7 -63.27 -29.49 4.69
C THR A 7 -61.81 -30.00 4.42
N PRO A 8 -60.88 -30.11 5.41
CA PRO A 8 -60.21 -29.08 6.24
C PRO A 8 -58.68 -29.39 6.49
N ALA A 9 -58.12 -28.83 7.58
CA ALA A 9 -56.86 -29.19 8.30
C ALA A 9 -55.56 -28.58 7.75
N ASP A 10 -54.55 -28.18 8.53
CA ASP A 10 -54.26 -28.09 9.97
C ASP A 10 -53.09 -27.08 10.05
N GLY A 11 -53.02 -26.13 10.98
CA GLY A 11 -52.28 -26.34 12.22
C GLY A 11 -51.68 -25.02 12.71
N ARG A 12 -52.41 -24.38 13.63
CA ARG A 12 -51.97 -23.35 14.60
C ARG A 12 -51.03 -24.04 15.63
N GLN A 13 -50.24 -23.46 16.52
CA GLN A 13 -50.11 -22.13 17.14
C GLN A 13 -48.85 -22.14 18.03
N ALA A 14 -48.42 -20.94 18.42
CA ALA A 14 -47.44 -20.68 19.48
C ALA A 14 -47.85 -21.22 20.86
N LEU A 15 -46.87 -21.46 21.75
CA LEU A 15 -47.05 -21.30 23.20
C LEU A 15 -45.71 -21.28 23.97
N ALA A 16 -45.58 -20.26 24.81
CA ALA A 16 -44.58 -20.12 25.87
C ALA A 16 -44.79 -21.17 26.97
N VAL A 17 -43.71 -21.64 27.61
CA VAL A 17 -43.79 -22.48 28.81
C VAL A 17 -42.71 -22.10 29.83
N LYS A 18 -43.19 -21.99 31.08
CA LYS A 18 -42.49 -21.76 32.34
C LYS A 18 -41.60 -22.94 32.76
N THR A 19 -40.64 -22.63 33.62
CA THR A 19 -39.70 -23.53 34.34
C THR A 19 -40.36 -24.55 35.28
N PRO A 20 -39.61 -25.61 35.64
CA PRO A 20 -39.63 -26.18 36.97
C PRO A 20 -38.24 -26.28 37.62
N ALA A 21 -38.24 -26.44 38.95
CA ALA A 21 -37.09 -26.42 39.86
C ALA A 21 -36.53 -27.82 40.20
N ASP A 22 -35.28 -27.78 40.68
CA ASP A 22 -34.54 -28.74 41.53
C ASP A 22 -34.08 -30.12 41.00
N ALA A 23 -32.76 -30.24 40.79
CA ALA A 23 -31.93 -31.29 41.40
C ALA A 23 -30.41 -31.00 41.30
N LYS A 24 -29.79 -30.98 42.50
CA LYS A 24 -28.38 -30.90 42.93
C LYS A 24 -27.22 -31.44 42.04
N THR A 25 -26.18 -30.59 41.97
CA THR A 25 -24.70 -30.83 42.01
C THR A 25 -24.03 -31.86 41.10
N ALA A 26 -23.18 -31.35 40.18
CA ALA A 26 -21.74 -31.67 40.08
C ALA A 26 -21.05 -30.75 39.05
N ASN A 27 -20.06 -29.95 39.45
CA ASN A 27 -19.13 -29.27 38.53
C ASN A 27 -18.00 -30.24 38.15
N PRO A 28 -17.55 -30.25 36.88
CA PRO A 28 -16.19 -29.77 36.58
C PRO A 28 -16.05 -29.14 35.17
N PRO A 29 -14.82 -28.83 34.72
CA PRO A 29 -14.20 -27.50 34.68
C PRO A 29 -14.60 -26.64 33.46
N THR A 30 -14.67 -25.33 33.68
CA THR A 30 -14.92 -24.32 32.65
C THR A 30 -13.70 -24.16 31.72
N LEU A 31 -13.78 -24.71 30.51
CA LEU A 31 -12.99 -24.21 29.38
C LEU A 31 -13.74 -23.01 28.79
N ALA A 32 -13.28 -21.81 29.12
CA ALA A 32 -13.78 -20.58 28.51
C ALA A 32 -13.37 -20.57 27.03
N LEU A 33 -14.25 -21.04 26.16
CA LEU A 33 -14.16 -20.83 24.72
C LEU A 33 -14.47 -19.36 24.44
N SER A 34 -13.44 -18.54 24.33
CA SER A 34 -13.55 -17.17 23.85
C SER A 34 -14.01 -17.18 22.40
N THR A 35 -15.30 -16.94 22.18
CA THR A 35 -15.87 -16.64 20.88
C THR A 35 -15.67 -15.15 20.57
N ASN A 36 -14.64 -14.81 19.80
CA ASN A 36 -14.63 -13.66 18.89
C ASN A 36 -13.34 -13.66 18.05
N PRO A 37 -13.48 -13.61 16.72
CA PRO A 37 -12.74 -12.58 15.99
C PRO A 37 -13.64 -11.91 14.96
N THR A 38 -14.34 -10.86 15.37
CA THR A 38 -14.62 -9.72 14.50
C THR A 38 -13.35 -8.86 14.45
N PRO A 39 -12.80 -8.53 13.26
CA PRO A 39 -11.80 -7.47 13.19
C PRO A 39 -12.50 -6.12 13.41
N PRO A 40 -11.92 -5.18 14.17
CA PRO A 40 -12.50 -3.85 14.30
C PRO A 40 -12.33 -3.07 12.99
N LEU A 41 -13.44 -2.47 12.55
CA LEU A 41 -13.48 -1.36 11.61
C LEU A 41 -13.02 -0.10 12.33
N THR A 42 -12.08 0.64 11.76
CA THR A 42 -11.81 2.02 12.18
C THR A 42 -12.72 2.96 11.40
N PRO A 43 -13.55 3.80 12.06
CA PRO A 43 -14.31 4.84 11.38
C PRO A 43 -13.38 5.98 10.92
N VAL A 44 -13.63 6.47 9.71
CA VAL A 44 -13.04 7.71 9.18
C VAL A 44 -13.64 8.87 9.96
N LEU A 45 -12.82 9.55 10.78
CA LEU A 45 -13.19 10.86 11.31
C LEU A 45 -13.24 11.86 10.15
N ALA A 46 -14.39 12.52 10.02
CA ALA A 46 -14.51 13.73 9.22
C ALA A 46 -13.63 14.81 9.87
N ASP A 47 -12.75 15.41 9.08
CA ASP A 47 -11.93 16.54 9.50
C ASP A 47 -12.77 17.81 9.33
N ASP A 48 -13.16 18.43 10.45
CA ASP A 48 -13.68 19.79 10.47
C ASP A 48 -12.52 20.75 10.24
N GLY A 49 -12.60 21.53 9.17
CA GLY A 49 -11.55 22.44 8.74
C GLY A 49 -11.21 23.49 9.78
N ASP A 50 -9.96 23.49 10.25
CA ASP A 50 -9.14 24.69 10.40
C ASP A 50 -7.68 24.27 10.70
N ALA A 51 -6.95 23.83 9.67
CA ALA A 51 -5.51 23.59 9.76
C ALA A 51 -4.81 24.55 8.78
N SER A 52 -4.21 25.60 9.33
CA SER A 52 -3.36 26.52 8.57
C SER A 52 -2.21 25.79 7.88
N PRO A 53 -1.82 26.17 6.65
CA PRO A 53 -0.79 25.46 5.92
C PRO A 53 0.59 25.64 6.59
N ILE A 54 1.21 24.52 6.99
CA ILE A 54 2.62 24.49 7.40
C ILE A 54 3.46 24.79 6.16
N ALA A 55 4.14 25.94 6.17
CA ALA A 55 5.03 26.34 5.08
C ALA A 55 6.28 25.44 5.04
N PHE A 56 6.37 24.58 4.03
CA PHE A 56 7.57 23.82 3.70
C PHE A 56 8.49 24.66 2.82
N ALA A 57 9.45 25.36 3.43
CA ALA A 57 10.53 26.02 2.71
C ALA A 57 11.79 25.13 2.71
N GLY A 58 12.31 24.81 1.52
CA GLY A 58 13.72 24.42 1.35
C GLY A 58 14.05 22.93 1.35
N LEU A 59 13.53 22.14 0.40
CA LEU A 59 14.18 20.90 -0.03
C LEU A 59 15.05 21.19 -1.26
N GLN A 60 16.28 21.70 -1.06
CA GLN A 60 17.29 21.72 -2.10
C GLN A 60 17.99 20.36 -2.15
N ALA A 61 17.56 19.50 -3.07
CA ALA A 61 18.32 18.30 -3.42
C ALA A 61 19.23 18.62 -4.60
N SER A 62 20.53 18.80 -4.34
CA SER A 62 21.55 18.84 -5.40
C SER A 62 21.69 17.44 -6.00
N ARG A 63 21.37 17.28 -7.30
CA ARG A 63 21.65 16.06 -8.08
C ARG A 63 22.78 16.29 -9.08
N PRO A 64 23.67 15.30 -9.32
CA PRO A 64 24.46 15.24 -10.53
C PRO A 64 23.63 14.71 -11.71
N ASP A 65 24.06 15.05 -12.92
CA ASP A 65 23.36 14.96 -14.21
C ASP A 65 22.74 13.60 -14.56
N LEU A 66 21.47 13.62 -15.02
CA LEU A 66 20.75 12.47 -15.57
C LEU A 66 21.12 12.24 -17.05
N SER A 67 22.18 11.45 -17.31
CA SER A 67 22.37 10.85 -18.66
C SER A 67 23.07 9.49 -18.70
N SER A 68 23.35 8.85 -17.54
CA SER A 68 24.20 7.65 -17.50
C SER A 68 23.49 6.33 -17.09
N ALA A 69 22.21 6.36 -16.70
CA ALA A 69 21.56 5.19 -16.06
C ALA A 69 20.99 4.12 -17.03
N LEU A 70 21.40 4.08 -18.31
CA LEU A 70 21.02 3.02 -19.25
C LEU A 70 22.20 2.21 -19.81
N ALA A 71 23.42 2.44 -19.33
CA ALA A 71 24.51 1.51 -19.56
C ALA A 71 24.44 0.42 -18.48
N SER A 72 24.00 -0.77 -18.83
CA SER A 72 24.05 -1.95 -17.96
C SER A 72 25.48 -2.17 -17.45
N PRO A 73 25.75 -2.09 -16.14
CA PRO A 73 26.85 -2.84 -15.57
C PRO A 73 26.25 -4.19 -15.18
N SER A 74 26.56 -5.23 -15.95
CA SER A 74 26.46 -6.61 -15.49
C SER A 74 27.50 -6.82 -14.38
N ALA A 75 27.29 -6.20 -13.22
CA ALA A 75 27.92 -6.58 -11.97
C ALA A 75 27.02 -7.63 -11.34
N SER A 76 27.53 -8.83 -11.10
CA SER A 76 26.79 -9.90 -10.46
C SER A 76 26.31 -9.44 -9.07
N LEU A 77 25.01 -9.16 -8.96
CA LEU A 77 24.31 -8.79 -7.71
C LEU A 77 24.28 -9.93 -6.66
N ALA A 78 24.97 -11.03 -6.91
CA ALA A 78 25.19 -12.13 -5.98
C ALA A 78 26.09 -11.76 -4.78
N ASP A 79 26.75 -10.59 -4.81
CA ASP A 79 27.77 -10.21 -3.82
C ASP A 79 27.34 -9.16 -2.80
N VAL A 80 26.04 -8.77 -2.71
CA VAL A 80 25.61 -7.92 -1.57
C VAL A 80 25.60 -8.81 -0.32
N PRO A 81 26.51 -8.62 0.65
CA PRO A 81 26.65 -9.56 1.76
C PRO A 81 25.39 -9.56 2.62
N ALA A 82 25.05 -10.73 3.17
CA ALA A 82 23.96 -10.86 4.13
C ALA A 82 24.17 -9.88 5.29
N ILE A 83 23.15 -9.06 5.57
CA ILE A 83 23.21 -8.02 6.60
C ILE A 83 22.73 -8.64 7.91
N ALA A 84 23.64 -8.76 8.88
CA ALA A 84 23.33 -9.32 10.20
C ALA A 84 22.75 -8.27 11.16
N THR A 85 23.06 -7.00 10.95
CA THR A 85 22.67 -5.88 11.82
C THR A 85 22.13 -4.72 10.99
N PRO A 86 20.99 -4.10 11.39
CA PRO A 86 20.51 -2.90 10.72
C PRO A 86 21.55 -1.78 10.78
N ARG A 87 21.47 -0.85 9.83
CA ARG A 87 22.15 0.46 9.97
C ARG A 87 21.52 1.19 11.15
N GLU A 88 22.32 1.50 12.18
CA GLU A 88 21.85 2.26 13.33
C GLU A 88 21.68 3.75 12.99
N PHE A 89 20.73 4.39 13.66
CA PHE A 89 20.57 5.85 13.67
C PHE A 89 21.11 6.39 15.00
N GLU A 90 22.15 7.22 14.93
CA GLU A 90 22.95 7.61 16.10
C GLU A 90 22.58 8.98 16.67
N HIS A 91 21.66 9.71 16.05
CA HIS A 91 21.25 11.03 16.51
C HIS A 91 20.02 10.94 17.41
N ASP A 92 19.93 11.88 18.36
CA ASP A 92 18.74 12.05 19.18
C ASP A 92 17.55 12.49 18.31
N LEU A 93 16.35 12.02 18.67
CA LEU A 93 15.10 12.35 17.99
C LEU A 93 14.09 12.87 18.99
N GLU A 94 13.45 13.98 18.64
CA GLU A 94 12.31 14.52 19.36
C GLU A 94 11.05 14.37 18.53
N ILE A 95 10.07 13.62 19.05
CA ILE A 95 8.74 13.50 18.43
C ILE A 95 8.02 14.84 18.54
N ARG A 96 7.59 15.38 17.40
CA ARG A 96 6.86 16.64 17.34
C ARG A 96 5.48 16.50 17.97
N ARG A 97 5.06 17.58 18.62
CA ARG A 97 3.72 17.73 19.18
C ARG A 97 2.98 18.89 18.52
N ASP A 98 1.67 18.76 18.39
CA ASP A 98 0.79 19.79 17.87
C ASP A 98 0.49 20.88 18.92
N SER A 99 -0.34 21.86 18.56
CA SER A 99 -0.75 22.95 19.45
C SER A 99 -1.55 22.49 20.68
N ARG A 100 -2.06 21.25 20.67
CA ARG A 100 -2.79 20.60 21.78
C ARG A 100 -1.88 19.71 22.62
N GLY A 101 -0.59 19.63 22.29
CA GLY A 101 0.38 18.76 22.96
C GLY A 101 0.28 17.29 22.57
N GLN A 102 -0.49 16.94 21.54
CA GLN A 102 -0.59 15.57 21.01
C GLN A 102 0.55 15.29 20.04
N THR A 103 1.01 14.05 19.99
CA THR A 103 2.04 13.63 19.04
C THR A 103 1.54 13.72 17.61
N VAL A 104 2.34 14.30 16.72
CA VAL A 104 1.97 14.41 15.29
C VAL A 104 2.19 13.07 14.60
N GLU A 105 1.11 12.41 14.23
CA GLU A 105 1.11 11.12 13.53
C GLU A 105 1.01 11.31 12.01
N PHE A 106 1.88 10.62 11.26
CA PHE A 106 1.79 10.51 9.81
C PHE A 106 1.00 9.28 9.36
N GLY A 107 0.88 8.25 10.20
CA GLY A 107 0.14 7.06 9.85
C GLY A 107 0.14 6.01 10.95
N HIS A 108 -0.82 5.08 10.87
CA HIS A 108 -1.02 4.02 11.83
C HIS A 108 -1.31 2.71 11.09
N GLY A 109 -0.53 1.67 11.37
CA GLY A 109 -0.69 0.34 10.83
C GLY A 109 -0.92 -0.70 11.93
N ALA A 110 -1.06 -1.98 11.54
CA ALA A 110 -1.33 -3.06 12.50
C ALA A 110 -0.20 -3.26 13.53
N TRP A 111 1.05 -2.98 13.13
CA TRP A 111 2.26 -3.26 13.91
C TRP A 111 2.94 -2.01 14.45
N SER A 112 2.68 -0.85 13.84
CA SER A 112 3.46 0.36 14.09
C SER A 112 2.64 1.63 13.89
N VAL A 113 3.09 2.69 14.50
CA VAL A 113 2.67 4.07 14.28
C VAL A 113 3.85 4.87 13.74
N VAL A 114 3.60 5.79 12.83
CA VAL A 114 4.60 6.66 12.22
C VAL A 114 4.42 8.06 12.77
N TYR A 115 5.43 8.56 13.46
CA TYR A 115 5.45 9.90 14.04
C TYR A 115 6.29 10.88 13.22
N SER A 116 5.94 12.15 13.28
CA SER A 116 6.83 13.23 12.87
C SER A 116 7.86 13.51 13.95
N ALA A 117 9.14 13.59 13.59
CA ALA A 117 10.23 13.90 14.51
C ALA A 117 11.24 14.89 13.90
N VAL A 118 12.04 15.50 14.74
CA VAL A 118 13.19 16.35 14.37
C VAL A 118 14.41 15.94 15.18
N CYS A 119 15.60 16.23 14.68
CA CYS A 119 16.82 16.13 15.48
C CYS A 119 17.00 17.46 16.24
N PRO A 120 16.95 17.49 17.59
CA PRO A 120 17.23 18.71 18.32
C PRO A 120 18.67 19.19 18.04
N GLU A 121 18.89 20.51 17.94
CA GLU A 121 20.23 21.06 17.77
C GLU A 121 21.16 20.57 18.88
N ALA A 122 22.33 20.05 18.50
CA ALA A 122 23.43 19.96 19.43
C ALA A 122 23.81 21.39 19.85
N ALA A 123 23.85 21.65 21.17
CA ALA A 123 24.30 22.93 21.73
C ALA A 123 25.62 23.39 21.06
N PRO A 124 25.84 24.70 20.86
CA PRO A 124 26.92 25.20 20.01
C PRO A 124 28.29 24.80 20.54
N ALA A 125 28.88 23.77 19.95
CA ALA A 125 30.26 23.36 20.20
C ALA A 125 31.11 23.61 18.95
N SER A 126 31.73 24.79 18.92
CA SER A 126 32.87 25.23 18.09
C SER A 126 32.74 25.22 16.55
N PRO A 127 33.27 26.25 15.85
CA PRO A 127 32.99 26.47 14.44
C PRO A 127 34.08 25.87 13.54
N VAL A 128 34.11 24.55 13.32
CA VAL A 128 34.82 23.99 12.15
C VAL A 128 34.16 22.69 11.72
N GLY A 129 33.38 22.74 10.65
CA GLY A 129 32.90 21.55 9.95
C GLY A 129 31.63 21.84 9.17
N THR A 130 31.68 21.68 7.85
CA THR A 130 30.51 21.60 6.96
C THR A 130 29.61 20.44 7.39
N THR A 131 28.77 20.69 8.39
CA THR A 131 27.70 19.78 8.80
C THR A 131 26.42 20.32 8.19
N THR A 132 25.76 19.51 7.36
CA THR A 132 24.40 19.78 6.91
C THR A 132 23.52 19.96 8.14
N ASN A 133 22.93 21.14 8.34
CA ASN A 133 22.01 21.43 9.45
C ASN A 133 20.87 20.41 9.45
N MET A 134 20.95 19.39 10.32
CA MET A 134 19.91 18.38 10.50
C MET A 134 18.76 18.89 11.38
N SER A 135 18.93 20.05 12.03
CA SER A 135 18.02 20.59 13.04
C SER A 135 16.63 20.96 12.51
N ASP A 136 16.53 21.38 11.25
CA ASP A 136 15.24 21.72 10.62
C ASP A 136 14.63 20.56 9.81
N ARG A 137 15.33 19.42 9.70
CA ARG A 137 14.84 18.30 8.90
C ARG A 137 13.79 17.51 9.67
N VAL A 138 12.63 17.35 9.05
CA VAL A 138 11.55 16.50 9.58
C VAL A 138 11.77 15.05 9.14
N PHE A 139 11.70 14.13 10.09
CA PHE A 139 11.80 12.69 9.90
C PHE A 139 10.46 12.01 10.14
N ALA A 140 10.26 10.88 9.46
CA ALA A 140 9.22 9.92 9.77
C ALA A 140 9.80 8.79 10.63
N VAL A 141 9.30 8.64 11.84
CA VAL A 141 9.75 7.64 12.81
C VAL A 141 8.69 6.57 12.99
N LYS A 142 8.90 5.40 12.40
CA LYS A 142 8.00 4.25 12.51
C LYS A 142 8.36 3.45 13.76
N THR A 143 7.49 3.47 14.75
CA THR A 143 7.69 2.89 16.08
C THR A 143 6.71 1.74 16.30
N PRO A 144 7.13 0.62 16.91
CA PRO A 144 6.24 -0.52 17.14
C PRO A 144 5.15 -0.17 18.16
N LEU A 145 3.92 -0.61 17.90
CA LEU A 145 2.79 -0.46 18.82
C LEU A 145 2.85 -1.44 20.00
N ARG A 146 3.59 -2.54 19.85
CA ARG A 146 3.58 -3.71 20.74
C ARG A 146 4.89 -4.49 20.66
N ARG A 147 5.19 -5.28 21.70
CA ARG A 147 6.47 -6.01 21.82
C ARG A 147 6.69 -7.05 20.73
N ASP A 148 5.64 -7.74 20.32
CA ASP A 148 5.64 -8.67 19.19
C ASP A 148 5.87 -7.97 17.84
N ALA A 149 5.70 -6.65 17.72
CA ALA A 149 6.08 -5.93 16.49
C ALA A 149 7.60 -5.66 16.39
N HIS A 150 8.38 -5.82 17.46
CA HIS A 150 9.81 -5.47 17.47
C HIS A 150 10.62 -6.26 16.44
N HIS A 151 10.36 -7.57 16.33
CA HIS A 151 11.09 -8.42 15.38
C HIS A 151 10.65 -8.16 13.93
N ILE A 152 9.41 -7.73 13.71
CA ILE A 152 8.88 -7.32 12.40
C ILE A 152 9.60 -6.08 11.91
N LEU A 153 9.65 -5.03 12.74
CA LEU A 153 10.34 -3.77 12.38
C LEU A 153 11.85 -3.97 12.26
N LYS A 154 12.45 -4.86 13.06
CA LYS A 154 13.87 -5.22 12.90
C LYS A 154 14.13 -5.94 11.57
N ALA A 155 13.24 -6.83 11.13
CA ALA A 155 13.35 -7.49 9.82
C ALA A 155 13.20 -6.47 8.69
N GLU A 156 12.25 -5.53 8.80
CA GLU A 156 12.11 -4.41 7.87
C GLU A 156 13.37 -3.54 7.85
N ALA A 157 13.98 -3.26 9.00
CA ALA A 157 15.23 -2.49 9.10
C ALA A 157 16.39 -3.16 8.36
N LEU A 158 16.54 -4.49 8.50
CA LEU A 158 17.56 -5.28 7.80
C LEU A 158 17.36 -5.21 6.29
N LEU A 159 16.12 -5.37 5.84
CA LEU A 159 15.75 -5.27 4.43
C LEU A 159 16.06 -3.87 3.88
N LEU A 160 15.61 -2.80 4.55
CA LEU A 160 15.89 -1.42 4.13
C LEU A 160 17.39 -1.12 4.12
N THR A 161 18.15 -1.63 5.09
CA THR A 161 19.61 -1.50 5.09
C THR A 161 20.25 -2.15 3.85
N ARG A 162 19.73 -3.30 3.41
CA ARG A 162 20.19 -3.98 2.20
C ARG A 162 19.81 -3.19 0.95
N LEU A 163 18.55 -2.78 0.86
CA LEU A 163 18.01 -2.05 -0.27
C LEU A 163 18.74 -0.71 -0.49
N SER A 164 19.10 0.01 0.57
CA SER A 164 19.88 1.25 0.48
C SER A 164 21.30 1.08 -0.07
N ARG A 165 21.81 -0.15 -0.21
CA ARG A 165 23.12 -0.43 -0.84
C ARG A 165 23.01 -0.73 -2.34
N ILE A 166 21.79 -0.90 -2.86
CA ILE A 166 21.57 -1.22 -4.26
C ILE A 166 21.50 0.09 -5.06
N PRO A 167 22.27 0.23 -6.16
CA PRO A 167 22.20 1.41 -7.02
C PRO A 167 20.78 1.68 -7.52
N GLY A 168 20.40 2.96 -7.55
CA GLY A 168 19.08 3.41 -8.01
C GLY A 168 17.95 3.35 -6.98
N HIS A 169 18.20 2.91 -5.74
CA HIS A 169 17.15 2.81 -4.72
C HIS A 169 16.47 4.16 -4.40
N GLU A 170 17.20 5.28 -4.51
CA GLU A 170 16.71 6.65 -4.27
C GLU A 170 15.53 7.04 -5.16
N ASP A 171 15.41 6.43 -6.35
CA ASP A 171 14.33 6.68 -7.30
C ASP A 171 13.05 5.88 -6.99
N HIS A 172 13.12 4.93 -6.06
CA HIS A 172 12.07 3.94 -5.84
C HIS A 172 11.65 3.79 -4.37
N LEU A 173 12.51 4.18 -3.43
CA LEU A 173 12.32 4.00 -2.00
C LEU A 173 12.36 5.35 -1.28
N VAL A 174 11.65 5.42 -0.15
CA VAL A 174 11.88 6.49 0.82
C VAL A 174 13.29 6.35 1.43
N PRO A 175 14.07 7.44 1.53
CA PRO A 175 15.39 7.38 2.16
C PRO A 175 15.30 6.87 3.59
N PHE A 176 16.02 5.78 3.86
CA PHE A 176 16.15 5.16 5.18
C PHE A 176 17.45 5.64 5.86
N HIS A 177 17.29 6.30 7.00
CA HIS A 177 18.41 6.90 7.74
C HIS A 177 18.99 5.94 8.77
N GLY A 178 18.17 5.06 9.34
CA GLY A 178 18.64 4.02 10.24
C GLY A 178 17.56 3.50 11.18
N TYR A 179 17.96 2.56 12.02
CA TYR A 179 17.18 1.90 13.04
C TYR A 179 17.62 2.38 14.42
N VAL A 180 16.69 2.59 15.34
CA VAL A 180 16.97 2.98 16.73
C VAL A 180 16.79 1.76 17.61
N SER A 181 17.89 1.13 18.01
CA SER A 181 17.85 -0.11 18.80
C SER A 181 17.09 0.01 20.13
N ALA A 182 17.15 1.17 20.81
CA ALA A 182 16.50 1.37 22.10
C ALA A 182 14.96 1.33 22.04
N SER A 183 14.37 1.84 20.95
CA SER A 183 12.92 1.93 20.75
C SER A 183 12.38 0.97 19.70
N HIS A 184 13.26 0.22 19.03
CA HIS A 184 12.94 -0.62 17.88
C HIS A 184 12.28 0.14 16.71
N SER A 185 12.66 1.42 16.53
CA SER A 185 12.06 2.31 15.55
C SER A 185 12.88 2.42 14.25
N LEU A 186 12.20 2.73 13.13
CA LEU A 186 12.82 3.05 11.85
C LEU A 186 12.76 4.56 11.62
N VAL A 187 13.84 5.13 11.09
CA VAL A 187 13.95 6.56 10.78
C VAL A 187 14.08 6.74 9.28
N MET A 188 13.16 7.50 8.69
CA MET A 188 13.06 7.73 7.25
C MET A 188 12.79 9.20 6.94
N ASP A 189 12.91 9.59 5.68
CA ASP A 189 12.41 10.89 5.23
C ASP A 189 10.90 11.02 5.46
N ALA A 190 10.49 12.18 5.96
CA ALA A 190 9.09 12.55 6.04
C ALA A 190 8.60 13.00 4.66
N LEU A 191 7.73 12.20 4.04
CA LEU A 191 6.98 12.59 2.85
C LEU A 191 5.51 12.76 3.24
N PRO A 192 4.92 13.97 3.09
CA PRO A 192 3.60 14.27 3.67
C PRO A 192 2.42 13.74 2.85
N LEU A 193 2.65 13.33 1.60
CA LEU A 193 1.58 12.98 0.66
C LEU A 193 1.64 11.50 0.28
N THR A 194 0.59 10.75 0.59
CA THR A 194 0.37 9.39 0.09
C THR A 194 -0.33 9.43 -1.27
N LEU A 195 -0.17 8.38 -2.07
CA LEU A 195 -0.93 8.23 -3.31
C LEU A 195 -2.43 8.14 -3.03
N ALA A 196 -2.84 7.51 -1.93
CA ALA A 196 -4.23 7.49 -1.46
C ALA A 196 -4.82 8.89 -1.29
N ASN A 197 -4.12 9.78 -0.59
CA ASN A 197 -4.57 11.15 -0.37
C ASN A 197 -4.59 11.92 -1.68
N TYR A 198 -3.56 11.76 -2.52
CA TYR A 198 -3.51 12.40 -3.84
C TYR A 198 -4.69 11.99 -4.73
N ILE A 199 -4.99 10.69 -4.84
CA ILE A 199 -6.15 10.18 -5.61
C ILE A 199 -7.45 10.77 -5.07
N THR A 200 -7.63 10.78 -3.74
CA THR A 200 -8.83 11.33 -3.10
C THR A 200 -9.02 12.81 -3.42
N SER A 201 -7.97 13.62 -3.31
CA SER A 201 -8.02 15.05 -3.63
C SER A 201 -8.31 15.29 -5.12
N GLN A 202 -7.70 14.52 -6.01
CA GLN A 202 -7.95 14.63 -7.46
C GLN A 202 -9.37 14.17 -7.84
N ALA A 203 -9.89 13.13 -7.19
CA ALA A 203 -11.27 12.68 -7.36
C ALA A 203 -12.28 13.72 -6.87
N ALA A 204 -12.01 14.40 -5.75
CA ALA A 204 -12.83 15.52 -5.27
C ALA A 204 -12.84 16.67 -6.29
N ALA A 205 -11.67 17.13 -6.73
CA ALA A 205 -11.55 18.19 -7.73
C ALA A 205 -12.22 17.83 -9.07
N THR A 206 -12.13 16.57 -9.49
CA THR A 206 -12.77 16.08 -10.73
C THR A 206 -14.30 16.06 -10.63
N ARG A 207 -14.85 15.81 -9.43
CA ARG A 207 -16.30 15.86 -9.19
C ARG A 207 -16.82 17.30 -9.21
N GLU A 208 -16.07 18.24 -8.64
CA GLU A 208 -16.42 19.67 -8.65
C GLU A 208 -16.36 20.26 -10.06
N ASN A 209 -15.37 19.86 -10.86
CA ASN A 209 -15.16 20.34 -12.23
C ASN A 209 -15.68 19.33 -13.28
N PHE A 210 -16.76 18.62 -12.96
CA PHE A 210 -17.26 17.55 -13.81
C PHE A 210 -17.56 18.04 -15.24
N SER A 211 -17.01 17.33 -16.23
CA SER A 211 -17.30 17.53 -17.64
C SER A 211 -17.57 16.19 -18.32
N THR A 212 -18.53 16.14 -19.24
CA THR A 212 -18.79 14.96 -20.07
C THR A 212 -17.63 14.67 -21.03
N SER A 213 -16.79 15.66 -21.35
CA SER A 213 -15.60 15.46 -22.20
C SER A 213 -14.53 14.60 -21.52
N THR A 214 -14.43 14.63 -20.19
CA THR A 214 -13.41 13.91 -19.40
C THR A 214 -13.99 12.70 -18.65
N MET A 215 -15.23 12.32 -18.94
CA MET A 215 -15.93 11.23 -18.23
C MET A 215 -15.34 9.83 -18.48
N PHE A 216 -14.58 9.68 -19.56
CA PHE A 216 -13.88 8.45 -19.94
C PHE A 216 -12.42 8.42 -19.48
N ASP A 217 -11.90 9.55 -19.01
CA ASP A 217 -10.52 9.64 -18.54
C ASP A 217 -10.39 9.12 -17.10
N PRO A 218 -9.19 8.67 -16.69
CA PRO A 218 -8.84 8.53 -15.29
C PRO A 218 -9.12 9.82 -14.50
N VAL A 219 -9.39 9.73 -13.19
CA VAL A 219 -9.56 10.94 -12.34
C VAL A 219 -8.31 11.82 -12.29
N LEU A 220 -7.14 11.26 -12.58
CA LEU A 220 -5.89 12.03 -12.71
C LEU A 220 -5.73 12.69 -14.09
N GLY A 221 -6.58 12.37 -15.06
CA GLY A 221 -6.35 12.61 -16.49
C GLY A 221 -5.41 11.57 -17.10
N MET A 222 -5.61 11.28 -18.40
CA MET A 222 -4.92 10.16 -19.08
C MET A 222 -3.38 10.31 -19.07
N SER A 223 -2.86 11.49 -19.39
CA SER A 223 -1.40 11.75 -19.44
C SER A 223 -0.74 11.52 -18.07
N LYS A 224 -1.29 12.11 -17.00
CA LYS A 224 -0.76 11.95 -15.63
C LYS A 224 -0.88 10.51 -15.15
N TRP A 225 -1.99 9.82 -15.46
CA TRP A 225 -2.17 8.41 -15.10
C TRP A 225 -1.17 7.49 -15.81
N LEU A 226 -0.85 7.74 -17.09
CA LEU A 226 0.19 7.00 -17.80
C LEU A 226 1.58 7.27 -17.22
N GLY A 227 1.93 8.53 -16.94
CA GLY A 227 3.20 8.86 -16.29
C GLY A 227 3.34 8.26 -14.89
N LEU A 228 2.25 8.21 -14.13
CA LEU A 228 2.17 7.52 -12.85
C LEU A 228 2.40 6.01 -13.02
N SER A 229 1.71 5.40 -13.99
CA SER A 229 1.84 3.97 -14.30
C SER A 229 3.26 3.59 -14.70
N GLU A 230 3.88 4.39 -15.57
CA GLU A 230 5.26 4.20 -16.01
C GLU A 230 6.24 4.19 -14.83
N ARG A 231 6.14 5.19 -13.94
CA ARG A 231 7.04 5.32 -12.78
C ARG A 231 6.87 4.17 -11.78
N LEU A 232 5.64 3.78 -11.46
CA LEU A 232 5.38 2.69 -10.52
C LEU A 232 5.81 1.33 -11.08
N VAL A 233 5.49 1.04 -12.35
CA VAL A 233 5.89 -0.22 -12.99
C VAL A 233 7.42 -0.30 -13.13
N LYS A 234 8.09 0.82 -13.43
CA LYS A 234 9.56 0.89 -13.41
C LYS A 234 10.13 0.58 -12.02
N GLY A 235 9.58 1.17 -10.96
CA GLY A 235 10.01 0.88 -9.59
C GLY A 235 9.72 -0.57 -9.19
N LEU A 236 8.62 -1.15 -9.66
CA LEU A 236 8.29 -2.55 -9.44
C LEU A 236 9.29 -3.49 -10.13
N ALA A 237 9.66 -3.19 -11.38
CA ALA A 237 10.71 -3.90 -12.09
C ALA A 237 12.04 -3.84 -11.34
N TRP A 238 12.41 -2.68 -10.79
CA TRP A 238 13.61 -2.57 -9.95
C TRP A 238 13.51 -3.44 -8.69
N LEU A 239 12.39 -3.42 -7.97
CA LEU A 239 12.18 -4.28 -6.79
C LEU A 239 12.34 -5.76 -7.14
N HIS A 240 11.70 -6.20 -8.23
CA HIS A 240 11.66 -7.59 -8.62
C HIS A 240 12.97 -8.08 -9.22
N ASP A 241 13.53 -7.35 -10.17
CA ASP A 241 14.63 -7.82 -11.01
C ASP A 241 16.00 -7.43 -10.46
N THR A 242 16.11 -6.23 -9.90
CA THR A 242 17.37 -5.73 -9.34
C THR A 242 17.49 -6.06 -7.87
N ALA A 243 16.47 -5.72 -7.07
CA ALA A 243 16.53 -5.90 -5.63
C ALA A 243 16.19 -7.32 -5.17
N GLN A 244 15.53 -8.12 -6.02
CA GLN A 244 15.05 -9.47 -5.69
C GLN A 244 14.17 -9.47 -4.44
N VAL A 245 13.22 -8.52 -4.39
CA VAL A 245 12.27 -8.36 -3.29
C VAL A 245 10.85 -8.40 -3.84
N VAL A 246 9.96 -9.10 -3.12
CA VAL A 246 8.51 -8.97 -3.27
C VAL A 246 8.02 -8.04 -2.17
N HIS A 247 7.27 -7.00 -2.52
CA HIS A 247 6.77 -6.01 -1.55
C HIS A 247 5.68 -6.61 -0.65
N GLY A 248 4.73 -7.35 -1.23
CA GLY A 248 3.71 -8.12 -0.50
C GLY A 248 2.49 -7.35 0.01
N ASP A 249 2.46 -6.01 -0.10
CA ASP A 249 1.30 -5.18 0.29
C ASP A 249 1.27 -3.87 -0.52
N ILE A 250 1.30 -3.98 -1.85
CA ILE A 250 1.21 -2.80 -2.74
C ILE A 250 -0.23 -2.27 -2.74
N LYS A 251 -0.40 -1.03 -2.30
CA LYS A 251 -1.66 -0.29 -2.27
C LYS A 251 -1.41 1.22 -2.25
N PRO A 252 -2.41 2.07 -2.57
CA PRO A 252 -2.24 3.53 -2.58
C PRO A 252 -1.70 4.13 -1.28
N GLN A 253 -1.93 3.49 -0.13
CA GLN A 253 -1.44 3.95 1.17
C GLN A 253 0.07 3.71 1.37
N ASN A 254 0.63 2.71 0.66
CA ASN A 254 2.03 2.29 0.78
C ASN A 254 2.90 2.88 -0.36
N ILE A 255 2.43 3.96 -0.98
CA ILE A 255 3.16 4.72 -2.00
C ILE A 255 3.13 6.19 -1.59
N LEU A 256 4.31 6.80 -1.43
CA LEU A 256 4.45 8.22 -1.10
C LEU A 256 4.85 9.03 -2.32
N LEU A 257 4.45 10.30 -2.32
CA LEU A 257 4.74 11.27 -3.35
C LEU A 257 5.82 12.23 -2.82
N ARG A 258 6.99 12.19 -3.46
CA ARG A 258 8.06 13.15 -3.23
C ARG A 258 7.89 14.31 -4.20
N PRO A 259 7.79 15.57 -3.74
CA PRO A 259 7.73 16.72 -4.63
C PRO A 259 8.93 16.76 -5.57
N HIS A 260 8.66 16.94 -6.86
CA HIS A 260 9.66 17.15 -7.89
C HIS A 260 9.48 18.56 -8.44
N ASN A 261 10.56 19.30 -8.73
CA ASN A 261 10.45 20.62 -9.36
C ASN A 261 10.07 20.43 -10.83
N PRO A 262 8.83 20.73 -11.26
CA PRO A 262 8.42 20.41 -12.62
C PRO A 262 9.05 21.42 -13.58
N ALA A 263 9.96 20.96 -14.44
CA ALA A 263 10.37 21.75 -15.60
C ALA A 263 9.22 21.92 -16.64
N HIS A 264 8.18 21.07 -16.57
CA HIS A 264 7.02 21.08 -17.45
C HIS A 264 5.72 20.81 -16.67
N GLU A 265 4.72 21.68 -16.83
CA GLU A 265 3.44 21.66 -16.08
C GLU A 265 2.52 20.47 -16.41
N GLU A 266 2.74 19.77 -17.53
CA GLU A 266 1.88 18.67 -17.98
C GLU A 266 2.24 17.30 -17.39
N ALA A 267 3.44 17.15 -16.79
CA ALA A 267 3.89 15.91 -16.20
C ALA A 267 3.48 15.78 -14.72
N LEU A 268 3.38 14.55 -14.21
CA LEU A 268 3.15 14.31 -12.78
C LEU A 268 4.26 14.99 -11.95
N PRO A 269 3.96 15.97 -11.08
CA PRO A 269 4.98 16.80 -10.41
C PRO A 269 5.59 16.10 -9.17
N HIS A 270 5.47 14.78 -9.08
CA HIS A 270 5.92 14.01 -7.94
C HIS A 270 6.65 12.75 -8.37
N ASP A 271 7.80 12.48 -7.76
CA ASP A 271 8.40 11.16 -7.78
C ASP A 271 7.59 10.24 -6.85
N LEU A 272 7.52 8.95 -7.20
CA LEU A 272 6.71 7.96 -6.49
C LEU A 272 7.63 6.95 -5.85
N VAL A 273 7.47 6.72 -4.55
CA VAL A 273 8.32 5.79 -3.79
C VAL A 273 7.48 4.80 -3.01
N TYR A 274 7.92 3.54 -3.00
CA TYR A 274 7.34 2.47 -2.22
C TYR A 274 7.77 2.59 -0.76
N VAL A 275 6.85 2.30 0.16
CA VAL A 275 7.07 2.32 1.60
C VAL A 275 6.34 1.15 2.27
N ASP A 276 6.65 0.93 3.55
CA ASP A 276 6.07 -0.14 4.37
C ASP A 276 6.40 -1.55 3.85
N PHE A 277 7.63 -1.97 4.14
CA PHE A 277 8.17 -3.27 3.75
C PHE A 277 7.93 -4.35 4.81
N THR A 278 6.95 -4.15 5.70
CA THR A 278 6.63 -5.10 6.78
C THR A 278 6.15 -6.46 6.28
N SER A 279 5.51 -6.48 5.10
CA SER A 279 5.01 -7.70 4.44
C SER A 279 5.96 -8.22 3.35
N SER A 280 7.18 -7.67 3.25
CA SER A 280 8.08 -7.95 2.14
C SER A 280 8.90 -9.23 2.32
N HIS A 281 9.24 -9.85 1.20
CA HIS A 281 10.04 -11.06 1.12
C HIS A 281 11.33 -10.82 0.34
N ASP A 282 12.46 -11.10 0.98
CA ASP A 282 13.77 -11.10 0.34
C ASP A 282 14.03 -12.45 -0.33
N LEU A 283 14.05 -12.46 -1.67
CA LEU A 283 14.28 -13.68 -2.45
C LEU A 283 15.76 -14.07 -2.50
N SER A 284 16.67 -13.13 -2.20
CA SER A 284 18.13 -13.36 -2.22
C SER A 284 18.62 -14.16 -1.00
N SER A 285 17.85 -14.16 0.08
CA SER A 285 18.18 -14.84 1.36
C SER A 285 17.86 -16.34 1.35
N SER A 286 17.81 -16.98 0.17
CA SER A 286 17.42 -18.39 0.00
C SER A 286 18.51 -19.41 0.40
N THR A 287 19.35 -19.09 1.38
CA THR A 287 20.23 -20.06 2.04
C THR A 287 19.53 -20.70 3.24
N ALA A 288 18.99 -21.89 2.97
CA ALA A 288 18.70 -22.99 3.89
C ALA A 288 18.60 -22.69 5.41
N GLY A 289 17.38 -22.78 5.96
CA GLY A 289 17.19 -23.39 7.29
C GLY A 289 16.84 -22.50 8.49
N SER A 290 16.46 -21.23 8.33
CA SER A 290 16.03 -20.40 9.48
C SER A 290 14.62 -19.86 9.32
N ASN A 291 13.64 -20.60 9.85
CA ASN A 291 12.41 -20.10 10.48
C ASN A 291 11.77 -18.79 9.95
N SER A 292 11.67 -18.57 8.64
CA SER A 292 10.77 -17.55 8.07
C SER A 292 9.30 -17.99 8.12
N HIS A 293 8.96 -18.86 9.09
CA HIS A 293 7.61 -19.29 9.38
C HIS A 293 6.86 -18.12 10.04
N GLY A 294 5.98 -17.47 9.26
CA GLY A 294 4.84 -16.74 9.83
C GLY A 294 4.73 -15.23 9.58
N LEU A 295 5.72 -14.58 8.97
CA LEU A 295 5.65 -13.11 8.72
C LEU A 295 4.98 -12.73 7.39
N GLY A 296 4.87 -13.66 6.44
CA GLY A 296 4.54 -13.36 5.04
C GLY A 296 3.08 -13.02 4.72
N LEU A 297 2.16 -13.15 5.68
CA LEU A 297 0.75 -12.79 5.51
C LEU A 297 0.32 -11.82 6.62
N SER A 298 1.18 -10.85 6.93
CA SER A 298 0.82 -9.70 7.74
C SER A 298 -0.36 -8.98 7.08
N ALA A 299 -1.51 -8.98 7.77
CA ALA A 299 -2.75 -8.24 7.46
C ALA A 299 -3.00 -7.96 5.97
N LEU A 300 -3.36 -8.97 5.18
CA LEU A 300 -3.74 -8.79 3.78
C LEU A 300 -4.83 -7.71 3.66
N THR A 301 -4.67 -6.83 2.68
CA THR A 301 -5.69 -5.84 2.30
C THR A 301 -6.53 -6.43 1.15
N PRO A 302 -7.71 -7.06 1.40
CA PRO A 302 -8.32 -7.95 0.41
C PRO A 302 -8.59 -7.32 -0.96
N PRO A 303 -9.04 -6.04 -1.10
CA PRO A 303 -9.22 -5.43 -2.42
C PRO A 303 -7.97 -5.46 -3.31
N PHE A 304 -6.78 -5.34 -2.71
CA PHE A 304 -5.50 -5.25 -3.41
C PHE A 304 -4.74 -6.58 -3.45
N ALA A 305 -5.06 -7.52 -2.56
CA ALA A 305 -4.42 -8.82 -2.51
C ALA A 305 -4.78 -9.68 -3.73
N ALA A 306 -3.79 -10.37 -4.29
CA ALA A 306 -4.01 -11.25 -5.42
C ALA A 306 -4.90 -12.45 -5.05
N PRO A 307 -5.77 -12.94 -5.97
CA PRO A 307 -6.75 -14.00 -5.68
C PRO A 307 -6.17 -15.26 -5.04
N GLU A 308 -4.99 -15.68 -5.46
CA GLU A 308 -4.28 -16.85 -4.95
C GLU A 308 -3.92 -16.73 -3.47
N LEU A 309 -3.68 -15.51 -2.97
CA LEU A 309 -3.38 -15.22 -1.56
C LEU A 309 -4.64 -15.22 -0.68
N LEU A 310 -5.83 -15.23 -1.28
CA LEU A 310 -7.13 -15.16 -0.58
C LEU A 310 -7.86 -16.52 -0.53
N THR A 311 -7.18 -17.60 -0.94
CA THR A 311 -7.70 -18.96 -0.85
C THR A 311 -7.74 -19.43 0.60
N ILE A 312 -8.64 -20.38 0.92
CA ILE A 312 -8.73 -20.95 2.27
C ILE A 312 -7.37 -21.54 2.67
N SER A 313 -6.72 -22.28 1.77
CA SER A 313 -5.39 -22.85 1.99
C SER A 313 -4.33 -21.79 2.30
N ALA A 314 -4.33 -20.65 1.60
CA ALA A 314 -3.41 -19.55 1.91
C ALA A 314 -3.70 -18.89 3.28
N LEU A 315 -4.99 -18.80 3.66
CA LEU A 315 -5.40 -18.21 4.93
C LEU A 315 -5.19 -19.15 6.13
N THR A 316 -5.19 -20.47 5.91
CA THR A 316 -5.04 -21.48 6.98
C THR A 316 -3.66 -22.12 7.04
N SER A 317 -2.85 -22.01 5.99
CA SER A 317 -1.53 -22.61 5.91
C SER A 317 -0.48 -21.52 5.63
N SER A 318 0.55 -21.44 6.47
CA SER A 318 1.64 -20.46 6.36
C SER A 318 2.59 -20.72 5.17
N THR A 319 2.14 -21.42 4.14
CA THR A 319 2.95 -21.96 3.04
C THR A 319 2.85 -21.12 1.77
N LEU A 320 1.81 -20.29 1.62
CA LEU A 320 1.73 -19.35 0.50
C LEU A 320 2.31 -17.99 0.93
N ALA A 321 3.42 -17.62 0.30
CA ALA A 321 4.00 -16.29 0.41
C ALA A 321 3.61 -15.46 -0.82
N PRO A 322 3.50 -14.12 -0.67
CA PRO A 322 3.49 -13.20 -1.81
C PRO A 322 4.58 -13.52 -2.83
N SER A 323 4.25 -13.36 -4.10
CA SER A 323 5.14 -13.56 -5.23
C SER A 323 5.26 -12.27 -6.06
N LYS A 324 6.23 -12.24 -6.99
CA LYS A 324 6.33 -11.16 -7.97
C LYS A 324 5.02 -10.97 -8.75
N ALA A 325 4.36 -12.07 -9.11
CA ALA A 325 3.08 -12.05 -9.81
C ALA A 325 1.93 -11.49 -8.95
N SER A 326 1.95 -11.69 -7.61
CA SER A 326 0.94 -11.08 -6.74
C SER A 326 1.15 -9.58 -6.60
N ASP A 327 2.40 -9.12 -6.52
CA ASP A 327 2.71 -7.68 -6.53
C ASP A 327 2.25 -7.01 -7.85
N THR A 328 2.48 -7.65 -9.00
CA THR A 328 1.98 -7.17 -10.31
C THR A 328 0.46 -6.96 -10.28
N PHE A 329 -0.28 -7.93 -9.73
CA PHE A 329 -1.72 -7.82 -9.56
C PHE A 329 -2.08 -6.64 -8.64
N SER A 330 -1.44 -6.55 -7.47
CA SER A 330 -1.70 -5.49 -6.48
C SER A 330 -1.41 -4.10 -7.03
N LEU A 331 -0.35 -3.95 -7.84
CA LEU A 331 -0.07 -2.70 -8.53
C LEU A 331 -1.15 -2.37 -9.58
N ALA A 332 -1.64 -3.36 -10.33
CA ALA A 332 -2.71 -3.12 -11.31
C ALA A 332 -4.00 -2.63 -10.65
N VAL A 333 -4.36 -3.22 -9.51
CA VAL A 333 -5.49 -2.75 -8.70
C VAL A 333 -5.25 -1.36 -8.13
N THR A 334 -4.03 -1.07 -7.66
CA THR A 334 -3.62 0.28 -7.22
C THR A 334 -3.81 1.32 -8.33
N LEU A 335 -3.34 1.02 -9.54
CA LEU A 335 -3.52 1.88 -10.72
C LEU A 335 -5.01 2.05 -11.08
N LEU A 336 -5.82 1.01 -10.89
CA LEU A 336 -7.26 1.07 -11.12
C LEU A 336 -7.96 2.03 -10.15
N THR A 337 -7.53 2.10 -8.88
CA THR A 337 -8.07 3.12 -7.95
C THR A 337 -7.73 4.54 -8.39
N ALA A 338 -6.58 4.74 -9.04
CA ALA A 338 -6.19 6.02 -9.64
C ALA A 338 -6.98 6.35 -10.92
N VAL A 339 -7.63 5.36 -11.56
CA VAL A 339 -8.58 5.59 -12.65
C VAL A 339 -9.94 6.00 -12.11
N THR A 340 -10.45 5.26 -11.12
CA THR A 340 -11.81 5.44 -10.60
C THR A 340 -11.93 6.59 -9.61
N GLY A 341 -10.84 6.94 -8.92
CA GLY A 341 -10.88 7.82 -7.76
C GLY A 341 -11.44 7.17 -6.50
N ASP A 342 -11.60 5.83 -6.52
CA ASP A 342 -12.22 5.07 -5.44
C ASP A 342 -11.21 4.10 -4.82
N LEU A 343 -10.78 4.41 -3.59
CA LEU A 343 -9.84 3.61 -2.83
C LEU A 343 -10.44 2.33 -2.25
N GLN A 344 -11.77 2.23 -2.16
CA GLN A 344 -12.45 1.03 -1.69
C GLN A 344 -12.59 -0.02 -2.80
N LEU A 345 -12.50 0.40 -4.07
CA LEU A 345 -12.61 -0.40 -5.30
C LEU A 345 -14.00 -1.03 -5.53
N TYR A 346 -14.66 -1.49 -4.46
CA TYR A 346 -15.99 -2.09 -4.43
C TYR A 346 -16.94 -1.26 -3.56
N PRO A 347 -17.30 -0.03 -3.97
CA PRO A 347 -18.12 0.86 -3.17
C PRO A 347 -19.49 0.23 -2.90
N GLY A 348 -19.95 0.31 -1.64
CA GLY A 348 -21.23 -0.23 -1.20
C GLY A 348 -21.25 -1.74 -0.92
N ALA A 349 -20.16 -2.47 -1.19
CA ALA A 349 -20.03 -3.87 -0.80
C ALA A 349 -19.70 -3.98 0.70
N GLY A 350 -20.45 -4.81 1.44
CA GLY A 350 -20.09 -5.16 2.82
C GLY A 350 -18.81 -6.00 2.88
N SER A 351 -18.18 -6.13 4.05
CA SER A 351 -16.87 -6.79 4.20
C SER A 351 -16.82 -8.22 3.62
N MET A 352 -17.88 -9.02 3.81
CA MET A 352 -17.94 -10.37 3.25
C MET A 352 -18.05 -10.37 1.72
N GLN A 353 -18.83 -9.44 1.16
CA GLN A 353 -18.99 -9.30 -0.29
C GLN A 353 -17.69 -8.80 -0.92
N CYS A 354 -17.04 -7.81 -0.30
CA CYS A 354 -15.73 -7.32 -0.70
C CYS A 354 -14.70 -8.47 -0.74
N LEU A 355 -14.63 -9.30 0.32
CA LEU A 355 -13.76 -10.47 0.33
C LEU A 355 -14.10 -11.47 -0.77
N ALA A 356 -15.38 -11.73 -1.04
CA ALA A 356 -15.81 -12.62 -2.11
C ALA A 356 -15.41 -12.09 -3.50
N MET A 357 -15.59 -10.79 -3.73
CA MET A 357 -15.17 -10.13 -4.98
C MET A 357 -13.65 -10.12 -5.13
N SER A 358 -12.91 -9.91 -4.04
CA SER A 358 -11.45 -9.99 -4.01
C SER A 358 -10.92 -11.39 -4.34
N ARG A 359 -11.60 -12.45 -3.89
CA ARG A 359 -11.28 -13.84 -4.30
C ARG A 359 -11.48 -14.07 -5.80
N ASP A 360 -12.42 -13.34 -6.40
CA ASP A 360 -12.61 -13.26 -7.85
C ASP A 360 -11.87 -12.06 -8.46
N GLY A 361 -10.82 -11.54 -7.82
CA GLY A 361 -10.14 -10.30 -8.19
C GLY A 361 -9.59 -10.25 -9.63
N HIS A 362 -9.41 -11.40 -10.28
CA HIS A 362 -9.12 -11.48 -11.71
C HIS A 362 -10.20 -10.84 -12.61
N ARG A 363 -11.41 -10.61 -12.07
CA ARG A 363 -12.55 -9.96 -12.71
C ARG A 363 -12.71 -8.50 -12.27
N VAL A 364 -11.72 -7.92 -11.59
CA VAL A 364 -11.80 -6.56 -11.01
C VAL A 364 -12.25 -5.50 -12.02
N LEU A 365 -11.82 -5.58 -13.28
CA LEU A 365 -12.24 -4.66 -14.34
C LEU A 365 -13.74 -4.76 -14.64
N ASP A 366 -14.33 -5.95 -14.60
CA ASP A 366 -15.77 -6.15 -14.78
C ASP A 366 -16.57 -5.64 -13.58
N PHE A 367 -16.05 -5.83 -12.38
CA PHE A 367 -16.68 -5.32 -11.15
C PHE A 367 -16.72 -3.80 -11.14
N VAL A 368 -15.61 -3.13 -11.45
CA VAL A 368 -15.55 -1.66 -11.55
C VAL A 368 -16.49 -1.14 -12.64
N ARG A 369 -16.58 -1.83 -13.78
CA ARG A 369 -17.52 -1.50 -14.87
C ARG A 369 -18.99 -1.66 -14.50
N SER A 370 -19.28 -2.44 -13.47
CA SER A 370 -20.65 -2.60 -12.96
C SER A 370 -21.00 -1.52 -11.92
N GLY A 371 -20.02 -0.71 -11.50
CA GLY A 371 -20.17 0.33 -10.49
C GLY A 371 -20.34 1.74 -11.08
N VAL A 372 -20.29 2.73 -10.19
CA VAL A 372 -20.54 4.15 -10.50
C VAL A 372 -19.48 4.81 -11.40
N ASN A 373 -18.25 4.29 -11.39
CA ASN A 373 -17.13 4.81 -12.16
C ASN A 373 -16.88 4.06 -13.48
N CYS A 374 -17.89 3.35 -13.98
CA CYS A 374 -17.78 2.44 -15.12
C CYS A 374 -17.31 3.12 -16.41
N SER A 375 -17.69 4.38 -16.64
CA SER A 375 -17.33 5.14 -17.83
C SER A 375 -15.82 5.32 -17.97
N ARG A 376 -15.07 5.33 -16.86
CA ARG A 376 -13.60 5.54 -16.85
C ARG A 376 -12.81 4.29 -17.25
N VAL A 377 -13.47 3.14 -17.41
CA VAL A 377 -12.84 1.88 -17.82
C VAL A 377 -13.56 1.31 -19.06
N PRO A 378 -13.56 2.02 -20.20
CA PRO A 378 -14.26 1.57 -21.40
C PRO A 378 -13.66 0.26 -21.93
N ARG A 379 -14.49 -0.54 -22.61
CA ARG A 379 -14.02 -1.78 -23.26
C ARG A 379 -13.07 -1.45 -24.41
N LYS A 380 -11.96 -2.19 -24.49
CA LYS A 380 -10.84 -2.01 -25.41
C LYS A 380 -10.14 -0.65 -25.32
N GLY A 381 -10.43 0.13 -24.28
CA GLY A 381 -9.76 1.40 -24.00
C GLY A 381 -8.37 1.21 -23.41
N THR A 382 -7.59 2.29 -23.37
CA THR A 382 -6.20 2.29 -22.89
C THR A 382 -6.06 1.68 -21.49
N VAL A 383 -6.95 2.03 -20.56
CA VAL A 383 -6.93 1.48 -19.19
C VAL A 383 -7.05 -0.05 -19.20
N GLU A 384 -8.02 -0.63 -19.92
CA GLU A 384 -8.17 -2.09 -19.98
C GLU A 384 -6.97 -2.74 -20.65
N ARG A 385 -6.47 -2.18 -21.76
CA ARG A 385 -5.31 -2.75 -22.47
C ARG A 385 -4.08 -2.80 -21.58
N LEU A 386 -3.88 -1.80 -20.74
CA LEU A 386 -2.75 -1.74 -19.81
C LEU A 386 -2.92 -2.61 -18.56
N LEU A 387 -4.12 -2.71 -18.00
CA LEU A 387 -4.33 -3.42 -16.73
C LEU A 387 -4.68 -4.91 -16.92
N SER A 388 -5.35 -5.28 -18.02
CA SER A 388 -5.81 -6.66 -18.23
C SER A 388 -4.71 -7.74 -18.19
N PRO A 389 -3.49 -7.52 -18.72
CA PRO A 389 -2.43 -8.52 -18.63
C PRO A 389 -1.91 -8.73 -17.20
N ALA A 390 -2.09 -7.75 -16.31
CA ALA A 390 -1.61 -7.79 -14.93
C ALA A 390 -2.63 -8.40 -13.95
N VAL A 391 -3.92 -8.45 -14.33
CA VAL A 391 -5.00 -8.98 -13.48
C VAL A 391 -5.50 -10.36 -13.90
N VAL A 392 -4.78 -11.07 -14.79
CA VAL A 392 -5.18 -12.43 -15.17
C VAL A 392 -5.17 -13.39 -13.98
N LYS A 393 -6.06 -14.39 -14.03
CA LYS A 393 -6.28 -15.32 -12.93
C LYS A 393 -5.05 -16.13 -12.57
N ASP A 394 -4.40 -16.69 -13.59
CA ASP A 394 -3.19 -17.49 -13.44
C ASP A 394 -1.97 -16.59 -13.19
N PRO A 395 -1.27 -16.70 -12.04
CA PRO A 395 -0.13 -15.86 -11.72
C PRO A 395 1.01 -15.95 -12.74
N ASP A 396 1.28 -17.13 -13.30
CA ASP A 396 2.36 -17.36 -14.26
C ASP A 396 2.08 -16.71 -15.62
N SER A 397 0.80 -16.46 -15.92
CA SER A 397 0.35 -15.76 -17.12
C SER A 397 0.35 -14.23 -16.97
N ARG A 398 0.63 -13.68 -15.78
CA ARG A 398 0.62 -12.23 -15.56
C ARG A 398 1.83 -11.57 -16.22
N ILE A 399 1.60 -10.38 -16.77
CA ILE A 399 2.65 -9.60 -17.42
C ILE A 399 3.80 -9.29 -16.45
N HIS A 400 5.03 -9.45 -16.93
CA HIS A 400 6.21 -9.08 -16.18
C HIS A 400 6.38 -7.55 -16.14
N PRO A 401 6.82 -6.93 -15.03
CA PRO A 401 6.95 -5.47 -14.94
C PRO A 401 7.76 -4.82 -16.07
N ALA A 402 8.86 -5.43 -16.51
CA ALA A 402 9.64 -4.94 -17.65
C ALA A 402 8.82 -4.88 -18.96
N ALA A 403 8.10 -5.94 -19.30
CA ALA A 403 7.23 -5.97 -20.48
C ALA A 403 6.02 -5.02 -20.33
N TRP A 404 5.53 -4.84 -19.10
CA TRP A 404 4.45 -3.92 -18.80
C TRP A 404 4.88 -2.46 -18.99
N PHE A 405 6.10 -2.13 -18.61
CA PHE A 405 6.69 -0.80 -18.85
C PHE A 405 6.76 -0.47 -20.35
N ASP A 406 7.21 -1.42 -21.18
CA ASP A 406 7.25 -1.25 -22.64
C ASP A 406 5.84 -1.07 -23.23
N LEU A 407 4.87 -1.83 -22.72
CA LEU A 407 3.47 -1.69 -23.11
C LEU A 407 2.94 -0.29 -22.79
N ILE A 408 3.20 0.24 -21.59
CA ILE A 408 2.81 1.61 -21.19
C ILE A 408 3.42 2.66 -22.11
N LYS A 409 4.71 2.55 -22.42
CA LYS A 409 5.40 3.47 -23.34
C LYS A 409 4.81 3.43 -24.74
N SER A 410 4.44 2.25 -25.23
CA SER A 410 3.81 2.10 -26.54
C SER A 410 2.46 2.83 -26.59
N GLU A 411 1.62 2.67 -25.57
CA GLU A 411 0.31 3.33 -25.47
C GLU A 411 0.44 4.85 -25.33
N ALA A 412 1.38 5.33 -24.51
CA ALA A 412 1.65 6.76 -24.35
C ALA A 412 2.06 7.40 -25.69
N LYS A 413 2.91 6.72 -26.47
CA LYS A 413 3.31 7.17 -27.80
C LYS A 413 2.13 7.21 -28.78
N THR A 414 1.26 6.19 -28.75
CA THR A 414 0.07 6.15 -29.60
C THR A 414 -0.86 7.32 -29.30
N LEU A 415 -1.10 7.66 -28.03
CA LEU A 415 -1.95 8.79 -27.67
C LEU A 415 -1.36 10.14 -28.09
N LEU A 416 -0.04 10.33 -27.93
CA LEU A 416 0.64 11.54 -28.42
C LEU A 416 0.52 11.70 -29.94
N SER A 417 0.63 10.60 -30.69
CA SER A 417 0.46 10.62 -32.15
C SER A 417 -0.99 10.93 -32.57
N ALA A 418 -1.97 10.43 -31.82
CA ALA A 418 -3.39 10.68 -32.06
C ALA A 418 -3.79 12.13 -31.71
N ALA A 419 -3.14 12.76 -30.73
CA ALA A 419 -3.39 14.16 -30.37
C ALA A 419 -2.73 15.17 -31.34
N SER A 420 -1.75 14.71 -32.13
CA SER A 420 -1.04 15.54 -33.12
C SER A 420 -1.63 15.45 -34.54
N SER A 421 -2.65 14.60 -34.72
CA SER A 421 -3.38 14.37 -35.99
C SER A 421 -4.76 14.99 -35.90
#